data_AF-A0A964AII7-F1
#
_entry.id   AF-A0A964AII7-F1
#
_cell.length_a   1.000
_cell.length_b   1.000
_cell.length_c   1.000
_cell.angle_alpha   90.00
_cell.angle_beta   90.00
_cell.angle_gamma   90.00
#
_symmetry.space_group_name_H-M   'P 1'
#
loop_
_entity.id
_entity.type
_entity.pdbx_description
1 polymer ?
#
loop_
_entity_poly.entity_id
_entity_poly.type
_entity_poly.pdbx_seq_one_letter_code
_entity_poly.pdbx_strand_id
1 'polypeptide(L)'
;MEPLPLALTATALALSAVHMGLWVWAGWAVQVRRWLSTLLVLAGLSVVWTVVALALGAPPLVLLALPAPVMFLGLHLIAEQPAKRAAVQVGDPILTFEALDGEGRPFHLASMSGRPYLLKFYRGHW
;
A
#
# COMPACT_ATOMS: atom_id res chain seq x y z
N MET A 1 -26.90 -27.90 0.05
CA MET A 1 -25.56 -27.41 -0.34
C MET A 1 -24.56 -28.33 0.32
N GLU A 2 -23.82 -29.10 -0.46
CA GLU A 2 -22.75 -29.95 0.06
C GLU A 2 -21.62 -29.08 0.64
N PRO A 3 -21.04 -29.43 1.79
CA PRO A 3 -19.92 -28.68 2.35
C PRO A 3 -18.71 -28.76 1.41
N LEU A 4 -18.01 -27.64 1.24
CA LEU A 4 -16.75 -27.59 0.49
C LEU A 4 -15.76 -28.64 1.06
N PRO A 5 -15.02 -29.37 0.21
CA PRO A 5 -14.06 -30.36 0.66
C PRO A 5 -13.05 -29.75 1.64
N LEU A 6 -12.77 -30.44 2.75
CA LEU A 6 -11.79 -30.03 3.77
C LEU A 6 -10.41 -29.65 3.19
N ALA A 7 -10.03 -30.29 2.07
CA ALA A 7 -8.79 -29.98 1.37
C ALA A 7 -8.78 -28.56 0.76
N LEU A 8 -9.91 -28.10 0.24
CA LEU A 8 -10.04 -26.77 -0.36
C LEU A 8 -10.02 -25.67 0.70
N THR A 9 -10.67 -25.88 1.84
CA THR A 9 -10.64 -24.95 2.96
C THR A 9 -9.26 -24.87 3.61
N ALA A 10 -8.58 -26.01 3.80
CA ALA A 10 -7.22 -26.04 4.32
C ALA A 10 -6.23 -25.32 3.39
N THR A 11 -6.35 -25.53 2.08
CA THR A 11 -5.49 -24.87 1.08
C THR A 11 -5.72 -23.35 1.06
N ALA A 12 -6.97 -22.90 1.11
CA ALA A 12 -7.30 -21.48 1.17
C ALA A 12 -6.75 -20.81 2.44
N LEU A 13 -6.81 -21.51 3.58
CA LEU A 13 -6.26 -21.03 4.84
C LEU A 13 -4.73 -20.90 4.79
N ALA A 14 -4.06 -21.92 4.24
CA ALA A 14 -2.59 -21.93 4.10
C ALA A 14 -2.10 -20.79 3.19
N LEU A 15 -2.76 -20.58 2.04
CA LEU A 15 -2.41 -19.48 1.13
C LEU A 15 -2.63 -18.10 1.77
N SER A 16 -3.71 -17.96 2.55
CA SER A 16 -4.03 -16.72 3.25
C SER A 16 -3.03 -16.41 4.36
N ALA A 17 -2.62 -17.42 5.13
CA ALA A 17 -1.60 -17.29 6.18
C ALA A 17 -0.23 -16.93 5.60
N VAL A 18 0.17 -17.58 4.50
CA VAL A 18 1.43 -17.26 3.79
C VAL A 18 1.38 -15.83 3.24
N HIS A 19 0.28 -15.43 2.60
CA HIS A 19 0.12 -14.07 2.09
C HIS A 19 0.21 -13.03 3.21
N MET A 20 -0.42 -13.28 4.36
CA MET A 20 -0.31 -12.39 5.52
C MET A 20 1.12 -12.30 6.06
N GLY A 21 1.82 -13.42 6.18
CA GLY A 21 3.21 -13.45 6.64
C GLY A 21 4.15 -12.66 5.74
N LEU A 22 4.00 -12.79 4.42
CA LEU A 22 4.77 -12.01 3.44
C LEU A 22 4.50 -10.50 3.56
N TRP A 23 3.27 -10.11 3.87
CA TRP A 23 2.89 -8.72 4.08
C TRP A 23 3.39 -8.11 5.38
N VAL A 24 3.37 -8.87 6.48
CA VAL A 24 3.97 -8.44 7.75
C VAL A 24 5.47 -8.21 7.56
N TRP A 25 6.14 -9.12 6.85
CA TRP A 25 7.56 -9.00 6.52
C TRP A 25 7.86 -7.80 5.61
N ALA A 26 7.12 -7.62 4.52
CA ALA A 26 7.28 -6.49 3.60
C ALA A 26 6.97 -5.14 4.27
N GLY A 27 5.95 -5.09 5.13
CA GLY A 27 5.60 -3.90 5.90
C GLY A 27 6.70 -3.49 6.89
N TRP A 28 7.34 -4.48 7.53
CA TRP A 28 8.51 -4.28 8.38
C TRP A 28 9.73 -3.78 7.58
N ALA A 29 9.98 -4.38 6.42
CA ALA A 29 11.13 -4.03 5.58
C ALA A 29 11.06 -2.61 4.99
N VAL A 30 9.85 -2.08 4.75
CA VAL A 30 9.65 -0.81 4.02
C VAL A 30 9.29 0.38 4.94
N GLN A 31 9.46 0.27 6.28
CA GLN A 31 9.05 1.30 7.25
C GLN A 31 7.63 1.84 6.98
N VAL A 32 6.71 0.95 6.63
CA VAL A 32 5.42 1.41 6.13
C VAL A 32 4.61 1.99 7.27
N ARG A 33 4.10 3.22 7.06
CA ARG A 33 3.40 4.06 8.02
C ARG A 33 2.37 3.23 8.81
N ARG A 34 2.40 3.32 10.16
CA ARG A 34 1.67 2.52 11.19
C ARG A 34 0.20 2.15 10.92
N TRP A 35 -0.47 2.87 10.02
CA TRP A 35 -1.85 2.67 9.58
C TRP A 35 -1.99 1.51 8.58
N LEU A 36 -0.96 1.22 7.76
CA LEU A 36 -1.01 0.13 6.79
C LEU A 36 -0.96 -1.25 7.46
N SER A 37 -0.15 -1.41 8.51
CA SER A 37 -0.15 -2.62 9.33
C SER A 37 -1.54 -2.89 9.94
N THR A 38 -2.26 -1.84 10.35
CA THR A 38 -3.63 -1.97 10.85
C THR A 38 -4.60 -2.44 9.76
N LEU A 39 -4.51 -1.87 8.56
CA LEU A 39 -5.34 -2.28 7.42
C LEU A 39 -5.07 -3.73 7.01
N LEU A 40 -3.82 -4.18 7.06
CA LEU A 40 -3.44 -5.56 6.78
C LEU A 40 -3.98 -6.53 7.85
N VAL A 41 -3.87 -6.17 9.13
CA VAL A 41 -4.48 -6.98 10.22
C VAL A 41 -5.99 -7.07 10.05
N LEU A 42 -6.67 -5.97 9.75
CA LEU A 42 -8.11 -5.96 9.51
C LEU A 42 -8.51 -6.78 8.27
N ALA A 43 -7.72 -6.73 7.19
CA ALA A 43 -7.91 -7.57 6.02
C ALA A 43 -7.70 -9.07 6.32
N GLY A 44 -6.75 -9.42 7.20
CA GLY A 44 -6.59 -10.80 7.67
C GLY A 44 -7.75 -11.27 8.52
N LEU A 45 -8.20 -10.43 9.45
CA LEU A 45 -9.33 -10.73 10.30
C LEU A 45 -10.62 -10.91 9.49
N SER A 46 -10.83 -10.14 8.41
CA SER A 46 -11.99 -10.32 7.53
C SER A 46 -11.93 -11.64 6.75
N VAL A 47 -10.74 -12.08 6.32
CA VAL A 47 -10.55 -13.40 5.70
C VAL A 47 -10.84 -14.53 6.70
N VAL A 48 -10.29 -14.46 7.91
CA VAL A 48 -10.57 -15.44 8.98
C VAL A 48 -12.07 -15.49 9.28
N TRP A 49 -12.72 -14.34 9.39
CA TRP A 49 -14.15 -14.26 9.67
C TRP A 49 -15.00 -14.82 8.53
N THR A 50 -14.58 -14.62 7.28
CA THR A 50 -15.23 -15.21 6.10
C THR A 50 -15.17 -16.73 6.15
N VAL A 51 -14.02 -17.30 6.52
CA VAL A 51 -13.85 -18.76 6.66
C VAL A 51 -14.71 -19.32 7.80
N VAL A 52 -14.76 -18.65 8.95
CA VAL A 52 -15.59 -19.05 10.09
C VAL A 52 -17.08 -18.99 9.72
N ALA A 53 -17.53 -17.93 9.07
CA ALA A 53 -18.92 -17.79 8.62
C ALA A 53 -19.32 -18.91 7.63
N LEU A 54 -18.43 -19.29 6.72
CA LEU A 54 -18.65 -20.42 5.81
C LEU A 54 -18.72 -21.76 6.57
N ALA A 55 -17.80 -21.99 7.51
CA ALA A 55 -17.76 -23.21 8.31
C ALA A 55 -19.00 -23.38 9.22
N LEU A 56 -19.57 -22.26 9.69
CA LEU A 56 -20.80 -22.24 10.49
C LEU A 56 -22.09 -22.26 9.64
N GLY A 57 -21.98 -22.34 8.32
CA GLY A 57 -23.16 -22.35 7.43
C GLY A 57 -23.94 -21.04 7.48
N ALA A 58 -23.27 -19.91 7.71
CA ALA A 58 -23.87 -18.57 7.81
C ALA A 58 -23.52 -17.70 6.58
N PRO A 59 -24.03 -18.03 5.38
CA PRO A 59 -23.72 -17.33 4.14
C PRO A 59 -24.04 -15.82 4.12
N PRO A 60 -25.01 -15.26 4.88
CA PRO A 60 -25.22 -13.81 4.91
C PRO A 60 -24.02 -13.03 5.47
N LEU A 61 -23.27 -13.65 6.40
CA LEU A 61 -22.10 -13.01 7.03
C LEU A 61 -20.88 -12.96 6.08
N VAL A 62 -20.83 -13.85 5.09
CA VAL A 62 -19.80 -13.86 4.03
C VAL A 62 -19.93 -12.63 3.13
N LEU A 63 -21.16 -12.24 2.79
CA LEU A 63 -21.43 -11.07 1.95
C LEU A 63 -21.01 -9.75 2.61
N LEU A 64 -20.98 -9.71 3.95
CA LEU A 64 -20.51 -8.55 4.72
C LEU A 64 -18.98 -8.51 4.86
N ALA A 65 -18.32 -9.67 4.80
CA ALA A 65 -16.87 -9.79 5.05
C ALA A 65 -16.01 -9.73 3.78
N LEU A 66 -16.56 -10.07 2.61
CA LEU A 66 -15.86 -10.17 1.32
C LEU A 66 -15.47 -8.82 0.66
N PRO A 67 -16.29 -7.75 0.71
CA PRO A 67 -16.03 -6.54 -0.07
C PRO A 67 -14.71 -5.84 0.29
N ALA A 68 -14.36 -5.78 1.58
CA ALA A 68 -13.15 -5.11 2.06
C ALA A 68 -11.84 -5.76 1.56
N PRO A 69 -11.62 -7.07 1.71
CA PRO A 69 -10.40 -7.72 1.21
C PRO A 69 -10.33 -7.71 -0.32
N VAL A 70 -11.47 -7.87 -1.03
CA VAL A 70 -11.50 -7.79 -2.50
C VAL A 70 -11.14 -6.39 -2.99
N MET A 71 -11.73 -5.35 -2.39
CA MET A 71 -11.40 -3.96 -2.71
C MET A 71 -9.92 -3.67 -2.42
N PHE A 72 -9.40 -4.12 -1.28
CA PHE A 72 -8.00 -3.93 -0.92
C PHE A 72 -7.05 -4.60 -1.91
N LEU A 73 -7.32 -5.86 -2.30
CA LEU A 73 -6.53 -6.58 -3.29
C LEU A 73 -6.60 -5.90 -4.67
N GLY A 74 -7.80 -5.46 -5.09
CA GLY A 74 -7.99 -4.73 -6.33
C GLY A 74 -7.20 -3.42 -6.36
N LEU A 75 -7.25 -2.65 -5.27
CA LEU A 75 -6.45 -1.43 -5.12
C LEU A 75 -4.94 -1.73 -5.14
N HIS A 76 -4.49 -2.83 -4.56
CA HIS A 76 -3.08 -3.22 -4.59
C HIS A 76 -2.59 -3.50 -6.01
N LEU A 77 -3.35 -4.27 -6.79
CA LEU A 77 -2.99 -4.64 -8.17
C LEU A 77 -2.88 -3.42 -9.10
N ILE A 78 -3.60 -2.33 -8.80
CA ILE A 78 -3.53 -1.09 -9.59
C ILE A 78 -2.60 -0.02 -8.99
N ALA A 79 -2.10 -0.23 -7.76
CA ALA A 79 -1.28 0.75 -7.03
C ALA A 79 0.23 0.57 -7.25
N GLU A 80 0.66 -0.07 -8.34
CA GLU A 80 2.08 -0.20 -8.67
C GLU A 80 2.73 1.19 -8.73
N GLN A 81 3.59 1.45 -7.75
CA GLN A 81 4.45 2.62 -7.77
C GLN A 81 5.79 2.17 -8.34
N PRO A 82 6.25 2.73 -9.47
CA PRO A 82 7.56 2.38 -10.00
C PRO A 82 8.61 2.68 -8.93
N ALA A 83 9.43 1.68 -8.60
CA ALA A 83 10.60 1.87 -7.76
C ALA A 83 11.57 2.82 -8.49
N LYS A 84 11.52 4.11 -8.16
CA LYS A 84 12.42 5.10 -8.74
C LYS A 84 13.69 5.15 -7.90
N ARG A 85 14.84 4.96 -8.55
CA ARG A 85 16.13 5.30 -7.95
C ARG A 85 16.19 6.82 -7.74
N ALA A 86 16.82 7.26 -6.67
CA ALA A 86 17.10 8.67 -6.45
C ALA A 86 17.91 9.21 -7.64
N ALA A 87 17.48 10.33 -8.21
CA ALA A 87 18.16 10.95 -9.35
C ALA A 87 19.44 11.69 -8.95
N VAL A 88 19.57 12.01 -7.66
CA VAL A 88 20.70 12.76 -7.07
C VAL A 88 21.08 12.06 -5.76
N GLN A 89 22.34 11.72 -5.57
CA GLN A 89 22.87 11.18 -4.32
C GLN A 89 23.34 12.31 -3.38
N VAL A 90 23.55 11.99 -2.11
CA VAL A 90 24.16 12.95 -1.17
C VAL A 90 25.58 13.27 -1.62
N GLY A 91 25.87 14.56 -1.83
CA GLY A 91 27.16 15.06 -2.31
C GLY A 91 27.19 15.37 -3.80
N ASP A 92 26.21 14.89 -4.58
CA ASP A 92 26.09 15.24 -5.98
C ASP A 92 25.57 16.69 -6.15
N PRO A 93 25.96 17.38 -7.24
CA PRO A 93 25.34 18.64 -7.59
C PRO A 93 23.86 18.44 -7.90
N ILE A 94 23.03 19.39 -7.46
CA ILE A 94 21.60 19.36 -7.73
C ILE A 94 21.31 19.57 -9.22
N LEU A 95 20.27 18.89 -9.74
CA LEU A 95 19.77 19.10 -11.10
C LEU A 95 19.14 20.49 -11.23
N THR A 96 19.54 21.23 -12.26
CA THR A 96 18.87 22.50 -12.62
C THR A 96 17.46 22.21 -13.12
N PHE A 97 16.48 22.98 -12.62
CA PHE A 97 15.12 22.94 -13.13
C PHE A 97 14.50 24.34 -13.16
N GLU A 98 13.47 24.44 -13.99
CA GLU A 98 12.62 25.62 -14.13
C GLU A 98 11.18 25.19 -13.80
N ALA A 99 10.47 26.04 -13.07
CA ALA A 99 9.09 25.82 -12.66
C ALA A 99 8.35 27.16 -12.60
N LEU A 100 7.07 27.10 -12.29
CA LEU A 100 6.31 28.29 -11.87
C LEU A 100 6.19 28.28 -10.35
N ASP A 101 6.28 29.44 -9.72
CA ASP A 101 5.98 29.61 -8.30
C ASP A 101 4.46 29.66 -8.02
N GLY A 102 4.08 29.89 -6.76
CA GLY A 102 2.68 29.94 -6.34
C GLY A 102 1.87 31.07 -6.98
N GLU A 103 2.56 32.11 -7.45
CA GLU A 103 2.00 33.29 -8.12
C GLU A 103 2.06 33.19 -9.65
N GLY A 104 2.54 32.05 -10.19
CA GLY A 104 2.67 31.82 -11.62
C GLY A 104 3.88 32.50 -12.27
N ARG A 105 4.85 32.97 -11.47
CA ARG A 105 6.08 33.58 -11.99
C ARG A 105 7.13 32.50 -12.27
N PRO A 106 8.01 32.71 -13.27
CA PRO A 106 9.11 31.80 -13.53
C PRO A 106 10.06 31.67 -12.33
N PHE A 107 10.31 30.44 -11.91
CA PHE A 107 11.30 30.06 -10.91
C PHE A 107 12.41 29.25 -11.56
N HIS A 108 13.65 29.70 -11.39
CA HIS A 108 14.85 28.95 -11.80
C HIS A 108 15.65 28.58 -10.56
N LEU A 109 16.06 27.31 -10.43
CA LEU A 109 16.85 26.86 -9.28
C LEU A 109 18.14 27.67 -9.08
N ALA A 110 18.75 28.15 -10.17
CA ALA A 110 19.96 28.97 -10.14
C ALA A 110 19.80 30.28 -9.32
N SER A 111 18.57 30.79 -9.19
CA SER A 111 18.27 31.96 -8.36
C SER A 111 18.50 31.73 -6.87
N MET A 112 18.56 30.48 -6.43
CA MET A 112 18.79 30.07 -5.04
C MET A 112 20.28 29.81 -4.73
N SER A 113 21.18 30.11 -5.67
CA SER A 113 22.62 29.87 -5.50
C SER A 113 23.21 30.66 -4.31
N GLY A 114 24.20 30.05 -3.66
CA GLY A 114 24.93 30.68 -2.54
C GLY A 114 24.26 30.56 -1.17
N ARG A 115 23.14 29.83 -1.03
CA ARG A 115 22.49 29.58 0.26
C ARG A 115 22.07 28.11 0.38
N PRO A 116 22.12 27.52 1.59
CA PRO A 116 21.55 26.19 1.82
C PRO A 116 20.01 26.28 1.80
N TYR A 117 19.36 25.32 1.15
CA TYR A 117 17.89 25.23 1.10
C TYR A 117 17.44 23.77 1.10
N LEU A 118 16.19 23.56 1.56
CA LEU A 118 15.54 22.25 1.54
C LEU A 118 14.44 22.25 0.47
N LEU A 119 14.61 21.43 -0.55
CA LEU A 119 13.54 21.18 -1.53
C LEU A 119 12.66 20.04 -1.04
N LYS A 120 11.36 20.28 -1.02
CA LYS A 120 10.36 19.29 -0.61
C LYS A 120 9.35 19.09 -1.73
N PHE A 121 9.23 17.84 -2.17
CA PHE A 121 8.30 17.45 -3.23
C PHE A 121 7.03 16.88 -2.61
N TYR A 122 5.88 17.33 -3.11
CA TYR A 122 4.57 16.81 -2.73
C TYR A 122 3.91 16.15 -3.93
N ARG A 123 3.10 15.12 -3.70
CA ARG A 123 2.20 14.57 -4.72
C ARG A 123 0.84 15.25 -4.58
N GLY A 124 0.69 16.43 -5.18
CA GLY A 124 -0.56 17.21 -5.17
C GLY A 124 -0.36 18.70 -4.82
N HIS A 125 -1.42 19.48 -5.03
CA HIS A 125 -1.51 20.88 -4.60
C HIS A 125 -2.00 20.92 -3.15
N TRP A 126 -1.48 21.85 -2.33
CA TRP A 126 -1.99 22.11 -0.98
C TRP A 126 -2.79 23.41 -1.01
#